data_AF-A0A2E0H8I5-F1
#
_entry.id   AF-A0A2E0H8I5-F1
#
_cell.length_a   1.000
_cell.length_b   1.000
_cell.length_c   1.000
_cell.angle_alpha   90.00
_cell.angle_beta   90.00
_cell.angle_gamma   90.00
#
_symmetry.space_group_name_H-M   'P 1'
#
loop_
_entity.id
_entity.type
_entity.pdbx_description
1 polymer ?
#
loop_
_entity_poly.entity_id
_entity_poly.type
_entity_poly.pdbx_seq_one_letter_code
_entity_poly.pdbx_strand_id
1 'polypeptide(L)' 'MVEIYRTPDVAFDGLDDFAFKPNYIEWEGLRTHFIDEGPRDGPVALLLHGEPTWSYLYRKMIPPLVKSGYRCVAPDHIGF' A
#
# COMPACT_ATOMS: atom_id res chain seq x y z
N MET A 1 1.92 24.56 13.23
CA MET A 1 2.35 23.16 13.04
C MET A 1 1.10 22.32 12.96
N VAL A 2 1.02 21.42 11.99
CA VAL A 2 -0.07 20.44 11.90
C VAL A 2 0.26 19.30 12.86
N GLU A 3 -0.70 18.90 13.71
CA GLU A 3 -0.55 17.67 14.50
C GLU A 3 -0.72 16.47 13.58
N ILE A 4 0.26 15.56 13.59
CA ILE A 4 0.28 14.37 12.77
C ILE A 4 0.15 13.18 13.70
N TYR A 5 -0.86 12.36 13.45
CA TYR A 5 -1.09 11.10 14.14
C TYR A 5 -0.63 9.94 13.27
N ARG A 6 -0.22 8.84 13.90
CA ARG A 6 0.19 7.62 13.22
C ARG A 6 -0.45 6.43 13.93
N THR A 7 -1.19 5.63 13.17
CA THR A 7 -1.77 4.38 13.66
C THR A 7 -0.64 3.47 14.17
N PRO A 8 -0.74 2.92 15.39
CA PRO A 8 0.24 1.96 15.89
C PRO A 8 0.33 0.73 14.99
N ASP A 9 1.54 0.23 14.72
CA ASP A 9 1.74 -0.88 13.77
C ASP A 9 0.98 -2.16 14.18
N VAL A 10 0.77 -2.38 15.48
CA VAL A 10 -0.01 -3.52 16.02
C VAL A 10 -1.47 -3.53 15.57
N ALA A 11 -2.01 -2.40 15.10
CA ALA A 11 -3.36 -2.34 14.54
C ALA A 11 -3.50 -3.10 13.22
N PHE A 12 -2.37 -3.42 12.58
CA PHE A 12 -2.30 -4.16 11.32
C PHE A 12 -1.89 -5.64 11.50
N ASP A 13 -1.77 -6.10 12.75
CA ASP A 13 -1.48 -7.50 13.03
C ASP A 13 -2.67 -8.40 12.68
N GLY A 14 -2.40 -9.57 12.09
CA GLY A 14 -3.42 -10.59 11.83
C GLY A 14 -4.43 -10.26 10.72
N LEU A 15 -4.09 -9.34 9.80
CA LEU A 15 -4.94 -9.05 8.65
C LEU A 15 -5.03 -10.22 7.66
N ASP A 16 -6.26 -10.60 7.32
CA ASP A 16 -6.54 -11.67 6.36
C ASP A 16 -6.05 -11.33 4.94
N ASP A 17 -5.31 -12.25 4.33
CA ASP A 17 -4.82 -12.16 2.94
C ASP A 17 -3.99 -10.89 2.62
N PHE A 18 -3.35 -10.27 3.63
CA PHE A 18 -2.57 -9.02 3.45
C PHE A 18 -1.10 -9.18 3.87
N ALA A 19 -0.46 -10.24 3.39
CA ALA A 19 0.93 -10.56 3.71
C ALA A 19 1.94 -9.80 2.81
N PHE A 20 1.70 -8.51 2.54
CA PHE A 20 2.62 -7.69 1.76
C PHE A 20 3.65 -7.01 2.65
N LYS A 21 4.87 -6.83 2.14
CA LYS A 21 5.90 -6.09 2.88
C LYS A 21 5.53 -4.60 2.91
N PRO A 22 5.48 -3.95 4.09
CA PRO A 22 5.25 -2.52 4.14
C PRO A 22 6.48 -1.76 3.62
N ASN A 23 6.24 -0.81 2.72
CA ASN A 23 7.24 0.16 2.28
C ASN A 23 6.76 1.56 2.64
N TYR A 24 7.71 2.48 2.85
CA TYR A 24 7.40 3.84 3.24
C TYR A 24 8.25 4.85 2.48
N ILE A 25 7.66 5.99 2.15
CA ILE A 25 8.38 7.20 1.77
C ILE A 25 8.08 8.30 2.79
N GLU A 26 9.03 9.21 2.99
CA GLU A 26 8.82 10.41 3.79
C GLU A 26 8.77 11.64 2.89
N TRP A 27 7.74 12.48 3.06
CA TRP A 27 7.58 13.73 2.33
C TRP A 27 6.95 14.77 3.24
N GLU A 28 7.61 15.94 3.37
CA GLU A 28 7.16 17.04 4.23
C GLU A 28 6.82 16.63 5.69
N GLY A 29 7.55 15.65 6.24
CA GLY A 29 7.34 15.14 7.61
C GLY A 29 6.19 14.13 7.74
N LEU A 30 5.53 13.77 6.63
CA LEU A 30 4.51 12.73 6.56
C LEU A 30 5.12 11.42 6.04
N ARG A 31 4.80 10.30 6.69
CA ARG A 31 5.22 8.96 6.26
C ARG A 31 4.07 8.30 5.51
N THR A 32 4.25 8.06 4.21
CA THR A 32 3.25 7.42 3.35
C THR A 32 3.58 5.95 3.19
N HIS A 33 2.64 5.06 3.52
CA HIS A 33 2.77 3.62 3.26
C HIS A 33 2.46 3.30 1.79
N PHE A 34 3.11 2.28 1.24
CA PHE A 34 2.74 1.71 -0.04
C PHE A 34 3.15 0.23 -0.18
N ILE A 35 2.37 -0.51 -0.97
CA ILE A 35 2.73 -1.83 -1.46
C ILE A 35 3.52 -1.70 -2.76
N ASP A 36 4.55 -2.54 -2.92
CA ASP A 36 5.40 -2.63 -4.13
C ASP A 36 5.73 -4.10 -4.38
N GLU A 37 4.96 -4.74 -5.26
CA GLU A 37 5.01 -6.18 -5.50
C GLU A 37 5.21 -6.49 -6.99
N GLY A 38 5.84 -7.62 -7.29
CA GLY A 38 6.11 -8.08 -8.66
C GLY A 38 7.46 -7.64 -9.23
N PRO A 39 7.72 -7.93 -10.52
CA PRO A 39 9.02 -7.70 -11.16
C PRO A 39 9.33 -6.19 -11.27
N ARG A 40 10.55 -5.78 -10.89
CA ARG A 40 10.92 -4.35 -10.85
C ARG A 40 10.91 -3.67 -12.22
N ASP A 41 11.09 -4.45 -13.28
CA ASP A 41 11.12 -4.05 -14.69
C ASP A 41 9.79 -4.33 -15.43
N GLY A 42 8.76 -4.84 -14.73
CA GLY A 42 7.43 -5.07 -15.29
C GLY A 42 6.64 -3.77 -15.51
N PRO A 43 5.60 -3.80 -16.37
CA PRO A 43 4.67 -2.68 -16.51
C PRO A 43 4.01 -2.37 -15.16
N VAL A 44 3.91 -1.08 -14.83
CA VAL A 44 3.39 -0.63 -13.54
C VAL A 44 1.87 -0.57 -13.56
N ALA A 45 1.23 -1.29 -12.63
CA ALA A 45 -0.15 -1.11 -12.25
C ALA A 45 -0.19 -0.24 -10.98
N LEU A 46 -0.56 1.04 -11.12
CA LEU A 46 -0.78 1.95 -9.99
C LEU A 46 -2.23 1.80 -9.49
N LEU A 47 -2.39 1.35 -8.25
CA LEU A 47 -3.67 0.98 -7.65
C LEU A 47 -4.06 2.02 -6.59
N LEU A 48 -4.90 2.99 -6.96
CA LEU A 48 -5.30 4.10 -6.10
C LEU A 48 -6.64 3.81 -5.44
N HIS A 49 -6.64 3.65 -4.12
CA HIS A 49 -7.86 3.39 -3.36
C HIS A 49 -8.76 4.64 -3.29
N GLY A 50 -10.01 4.43 -2.89
CA GLY A 50 -10.99 5.50 -2.66
C GLY A 50 -11.41 5.60 -1.19
N GLU A 51 -12.46 6.35 -0.94
CA GLU A 51 -13.11 6.49 0.37
C GLU A 51 -13.98 5.25 0.69
N PRO A 52 -14.03 4.73 1.94
CA PRO A 52 -13.18 4.96 3.11
C PRO A 52 -12.15 3.82 3.26
N THR A 53 -11.37 3.55 2.22
CA THR A 53 -10.54 2.33 2.10
C THR A 53 -9.05 2.65 2.11
N TRP A 54 -8.21 1.62 1.99
CA TRP A 54 -6.76 1.71 1.85
C TRP A 54 -6.29 0.54 0.96
N SER A 55 -4.98 0.36 0.76
CA SER A 55 -4.37 -0.66 -0.11
C SER A 55 -4.85 -2.10 0.16
N TYR A 56 -5.35 -2.39 1.36
CA TYR A 56 -6.05 -3.65 1.69
C TYR A 56 -7.20 -4.01 0.73
N LEU A 57 -7.86 -3.00 0.13
CA LEU A 57 -8.87 -3.19 -0.91
C LEU A 57 -8.33 -4.01 -2.09
N TYR A 58 -7.06 -3.82 -2.45
CA TYR A 58 -6.43 -4.42 -3.61
C TYR A 58 -5.80 -5.79 -3.36
N ARG A 59 -5.87 -6.33 -2.14
CA ARG A 59 -5.16 -7.57 -1.77
C ARG A 59 -5.48 -8.79 -2.64
N LYS A 60 -6.68 -8.82 -3.23
CA LYS A 60 -7.11 -9.89 -4.16
C LYS A 60 -6.81 -9.56 -5.63
N MET A 61 -6.49 -8.31 -5.94
CA MET A 61 -6.15 -7.85 -7.29
C MET A 61 -4.64 -7.91 -7.54
N ILE A 62 -3.82 -7.67 -6.51
CA ILE A 62 -2.36 -7.69 -6.62
C ILE A 62 -1.82 -9.07 -7.07
N PRO A 63 -2.18 -10.21 -6.45
CA PRO A 63 -1.61 -11.51 -6.85
C PRO A 63 -1.81 -11.90 -8.33
N PRO A 64 -3.02 -11.78 -8.94
CA PRO A 64 -3.17 -12.10 -10.36
C PRO A 64 -2.46 -11.12 -11.30
N LEU A 65 -2.35 -9.83 -10.93
CA LEU A 65 -1.57 -8.85 -11.70
C LEU A 65 -0.07 -9.17 -11.67
N VAL A 66 0.47 -9.45 -10.48
CA VAL A 66 1.86 -9.88 -10.29
C VAL A 66 2.15 -11.15 -11.08
N LYS A 67 1.26 -12.15 -11.01
CA LYS A 67 1.37 -13.38 -11.80
C LYS A 67 1.38 -13.11 -13.32
N SER A 68 0.75 -12.02 -13.75
CA SER A 68 0.71 -11.59 -15.15
C SER A 68 1.92 -10.72 -15.55
N GLY A 69 2.89 -10.54 -14.66
CA GLY A 69 4.13 -9.81 -14.92
C GLY A 69 4.08 -8.31 -14.62
N TYR A 70 2.99 -7.80 -14.02
CA TYR A 70 2.92 -6.40 -13.61
C TYR A 70 3.65 -6.16 -12.29
N ARG A 71 4.26 -4.97 -12.19
CA ARG A 71 4.65 -4.39 -10.91
C ARG A 71 3.45 -3.65 -10.32
N CYS A 72 2.94 -4.10 -9.19
CA CYS A 72 1.82 -3.44 -8.51
C CYS A 72 2.34 -2.45 -7.48
N VAL A 73 1.95 -1.18 -7.61
CA VAL A 73 2.21 -0.14 -6.62
C VAL A 73 0.88 0.34 -6.07
N ALA A 74 0.66 0.21 -4.75
CA ALA A 74 -0.58 0.62 -4.09
C ALA A 74 -0.26 1.50 -2.88
N PRO A 75 -0.23 2.83 -3.02
CA PRO A 75 -0.02 3.76 -1.92
C PRO A 75 -1.30 3.95 -1.09
N ASP A 76 -1.12 4.18 0.20
CA ASP A 76 -2.19 4.67 1.07
C ASP A 76 -2.14 6.20 1.11
N HIS A 77 -3.26 6.85 0.80
CA HIS A 77 -3.38 8.31 0.87
C HIS A 77 -3.12 8.80 2.31
N ILE A 78 -2.54 9.99 2.45
CA ILE A 78 -2.36 10.62 3.77
C ILE A 78 -3.72 10.72 4.48
N GLY A 79 -3.80 10.14 5.67
CA GLY A 79 -5.03 10.07 6.46
C GLY A 79 -5.74 8.71 6.42
N PHE A 80 -5.24 7.76 5.62
CA PHE A 80 -5.71 6.37 5.54
C PHE A 80 -4.63 5.38 5.96
#